data_AF-A0A537SN38-F1
#
_entry.id   AF-A0A537SN38-F1
#
_cell.length_a   1.000
_cell.length_b   1.000
_cell.length_c   1.000
_cell.angle_alpha   90.00
_cell.angle_beta   90.00
_cell.angle_gamma   90.00
#
_symmetry.space_group_name_H-M   'P 1'
#
loop_
_entity.id
_entity.type
_entity.pdbx_description
1 polymer ?
#
loop_
_entity_poly.entity_id
_entity_poly.type
_entity_poly.pdbx_seq_one_letter_code
_entity_poly.pdbx_strand_id
1 'polypeptide(L)'
;MKEFEKLGPFEIKDFVQKVASKSALESSLSYLNAGRGNPNWVATEPREAFFLLGQFAVTESKRVLDLPPGVGGMPGASGIAGRLEAWLAKHEDMPGAPFLQAMVPWAVKKFSFEPDKFVHELVDSIIGDHYPVPDRMLVHNEQIVHEYLEWAMCGNPRPKGTFKIYAVEGGTAAMC
;
A
#
# COMPACT_ATOMS: atom_id res chain seq x y z
N MET A 1 -40.77 11.80 -18.41
CA MET A 1 -40.81 10.39 -17.96
C MET A 1 -40.95 9.39 -19.11
N LYS A 2 -41.86 9.58 -20.09
CA LYS A 2 -42.05 8.64 -21.23
C LYS A 2 -40.83 8.38 -22.14
N GLU A 3 -39.82 9.26 -22.16
CA GLU A 3 -38.60 9.04 -22.96
C GLU A 3 -37.60 8.07 -22.32
N PHE A 4 -37.61 7.92 -20.99
CA PHE A 4 -36.67 7.03 -20.29
C PHE A 4 -37.13 5.57 -20.26
N GLU A 5 -38.41 5.31 -20.50
CA GLU A 5 -38.99 3.95 -20.56
C GLU A 5 -38.50 3.15 -21.77
N LYS A 6 -37.90 3.81 -22.78
CA LYS A 6 -37.39 3.18 -24.00
C LYS A 6 -35.88 2.91 -23.99
N LEU A 7 -35.16 3.40 -22.99
CA LEU A 7 -33.71 3.25 -22.89
C LEU A 7 -33.34 1.90 -22.28
N GLY A 8 -32.31 1.26 -22.82
CA GLY A 8 -31.71 0.08 -22.21
C GLY A 8 -31.02 0.41 -20.87
N PRO A 9 -30.82 -0.57 -19.97
CA PRO A 9 -30.21 -0.34 -18.66
C PRO A 9 -28.84 0.35 -18.70
N PHE A 10 -28.06 0.12 -19.75
CA PHE A 10 -26.76 0.77 -19.97
C PHE A 10 -26.91 2.23 -20.45
N GLU A 11 -27.89 2.52 -21.28
CA GLU A 11 -28.16 3.88 -21.76
C GLU A 11 -28.73 4.78 -20.65
N ILE A 12 -29.55 4.20 -19.75
CA ILE A 12 -30.03 4.86 -18.55
C ILE A 12 -28.84 5.20 -17.62
N LYS A 13 -27.92 4.26 -17.42
CA LYS A 13 -26.70 4.48 -16.63
C LYS A 13 -25.86 5.63 -17.19
N ASP A 14 -25.63 5.65 -18.50
CA ASP A 14 -24.83 6.69 -19.16
C ASP A 14 -25.51 8.07 -19.10
N PHE A 15 -26.83 8.11 -19.26
CA PHE A 15 -27.60 9.35 -19.09
C PHE A 15 -27.54 9.87 -17.65
N VAL A 16 -27.78 9.00 -16.67
CA VAL A 16 -27.71 9.36 -15.24
C VAL A 16 -26.31 9.81 -14.86
N GLN A 17 -25.25 9.16 -15.37
CA GLN A 17 -23.88 9.63 -15.17
C GLN A 17 -23.65 11.02 -15.77
N LYS A 18 -24.11 11.29 -16.99
CA LYS A 18 -23.97 12.64 -17.60
C LYS A 18 -24.69 13.74 -16.82
N VAL A 19 -25.87 13.46 -16.26
CA VAL A 19 -26.63 14.45 -15.47
C VAL A 19 -26.04 14.61 -14.06
N ALA A 20 -25.64 13.50 -13.42
CA ALA A 20 -25.05 13.51 -12.09
C ALA A 20 -23.66 14.17 -12.07
N SER A 21 -22.84 14.02 -13.12
CA SER A 21 -21.50 14.65 -13.22
C SER A 21 -21.59 16.16 -13.15
N LYS A 22 -22.59 16.75 -13.82
CA LYS A 22 -22.82 18.19 -13.77
C LYS A 22 -23.17 18.68 -12.36
N SER A 23 -24.05 17.97 -11.66
CA SER A 23 -24.49 18.35 -10.30
C SER A 23 -23.44 18.08 -9.22
N ALA A 24 -22.64 17.02 -9.34
CA ALA A 24 -21.59 16.68 -8.38
C ALA A 24 -20.35 17.59 -8.50
N LEU A 25 -20.01 18.05 -9.71
CA LEU A 25 -19.00 19.09 -9.91
C LEU A 25 -19.38 20.42 -9.20
N GLU A 26 -20.68 20.70 -9.09
CA GLU A 26 -21.20 21.90 -8.43
C GLU A 26 -21.38 21.75 -6.91
N SER A 27 -21.41 20.53 -6.36
CA SER A 27 -21.81 20.26 -4.96
C SER A 27 -20.80 19.47 -4.12
N SER A 28 -19.65 19.07 -4.67
CA SER A 28 -18.63 18.26 -3.98
C SER A 28 -19.18 16.95 -3.37
N LEU A 29 -20.27 16.43 -3.91
CA LEU A 29 -20.89 15.19 -3.45
C LEU A 29 -20.13 13.97 -3.99
N SER A 30 -20.02 12.93 -3.14
CA SER A 30 -19.42 11.65 -3.50
C SER A 30 -20.09 11.06 -4.74
N TYR A 31 -19.30 10.95 -5.80
CA TYR A 31 -19.78 10.59 -7.13
C TYR A 31 -20.04 9.08 -7.28
N LEU A 32 -21.13 8.69 -7.94
CA LEU A 32 -21.38 7.33 -8.41
C LEU A 32 -20.70 7.11 -9.78
N ASN A 33 -19.36 7.04 -9.80
CA ASN A 33 -18.63 6.64 -11.01
C ASN A 33 -18.51 5.12 -10.96
N ALA A 34 -18.94 4.45 -12.03
CA ALA A 34 -18.90 2.99 -12.17
C ALA A 34 -19.72 2.17 -11.14
N GLY A 35 -20.73 2.76 -10.49
CA GLY A 35 -21.54 2.07 -9.48
C GLY A 35 -20.80 1.81 -8.16
N ARG A 36 -19.69 2.52 -7.93
CA ARG A 36 -18.91 2.48 -6.70
C ARG A 36 -19.05 3.81 -5.96
N GLY A 37 -19.26 3.76 -4.65
CA GLY A 37 -19.17 4.94 -3.78
C GLY A 37 -17.75 5.03 -3.22
N ASN A 38 -17.06 6.14 -3.47
CA ASN A 38 -15.74 6.35 -2.89
C ASN A 38 -15.86 6.54 -1.36
N PRO A 39 -15.05 5.86 -0.53
CA PRO A 39 -15.06 6.08 0.92
C PRO A 39 -14.79 7.55 1.27
N ASN A 40 -15.41 8.04 2.34
CA ASN A 40 -15.19 9.37 2.92
C ASN A 40 -14.32 9.33 4.18
N TRP A 41 -13.61 8.23 4.40
CA TRP A 41 -12.69 7.99 5.51
C TRP A 41 -11.46 7.21 5.01
N VAL A 42 -10.34 7.33 5.73
CA VAL A 42 -9.08 6.63 5.41
C VAL A 42 -8.44 6.08 6.70
N ALA A 43 -7.72 4.96 6.60
CA ALA A 43 -6.91 4.45 7.71
C ALA A 43 -5.63 5.27 7.85
N THR A 44 -5.50 6.08 8.89
CA THR A 44 -4.40 7.04 9.04
C THR A 44 -3.12 6.40 9.56
N GLU A 45 -3.20 5.52 10.55
CA GLU A 45 -2.04 4.89 11.21
C GLU A 45 -1.05 4.22 10.23
N PRO A 46 -1.45 3.33 9.30
CA PRO A 46 -0.51 2.74 8.34
C PRO A 46 0.04 3.77 7.33
N ARG A 47 -0.67 4.88 7.08
CA ARG A 47 -0.21 5.95 6.18
C ARG A 47 0.85 6.81 6.86
N GLU A 48 0.66 7.13 8.14
CA GLU A 48 1.68 7.82 8.94
C GLU A 48 2.96 6.99 9.01
N ALA A 49 2.83 5.69 9.27
CA ALA A 49 3.95 4.74 9.25
C ALA A 49 4.63 4.67 7.87
N PHE A 50 3.86 4.65 6.77
CA PHE A 50 4.41 4.68 5.41
C PHE A 50 5.27 5.93 5.17
N PHE A 51 4.77 7.11 5.52
CA PHE A 51 5.54 8.34 5.34
C PHE A 51 6.76 8.42 6.25
N LEU A 52 6.64 7.95 7.49
CA LEU A 52 7.78 7.89 8.42
C LEU A 52 8.87 6.94 7.94
N LEU A 53 8.49 5.77 7.41
CA LEU A 53 9.41 4.84 6.78
C LEU A 53 10.15 5.51 5.61
N GLY A 54 9.46 6.34 4.82
CA GLY A 54 10.07 7.12 3.75
C GLY A 54 11.15 8.09 4.25
N GLN A 55 10.95 8.73 5.41
CA GLN A 55 11.97 9.59 6.03
C GLN A 55 13.22 8.80 6.45
N PHE A 56 13.02 7.61 7.05
CA PHE A 56 14.12 6.70 7.34
C PHE A 56 14.83 6.23 6.07
N ALA A 57 14.08 5.88 5.03
CA ALA A 57 14.62 5.40 3.77
C ALA A 57 15.51 6.45 3.10
N VAL A 58 15.09 7.72 3.07
CA VAL A 58 15.93 8.83 2.57
C VAL A 58 17.17 9.03 3.45
N THR A 59 17.07 8.82 4.77
CA THR A 59 18.23 8.85 5.68
C THR A 59 19.23 7.75 5.31
N GLU A 60 18.75 6.55 5.00
CA GLU A 60 19.60 5.45 4.53
C GLU A 60 20.22 5.70 3.16
N SER A 61 19.49 6.32 2.23
CA SER A 61 20.05 6.74 0.94
C SER A 61 21.20 7.74 1.12
N LYS A 62 21.01 8.76 1.97
CA LYS A 62 22.05 9.76 2.29
C LYS A 62 23.26 9.16 3.00
N ARG A 63 23.05 8.13 3.83
CA ARG A 63 24.12 7.39 4.49
C ARG A 63 25.06 6.71 3.48
N VAL A 64 24.54 6.34 2.30
CA VAL A 64 25.33 5.70 1.24
C VAL A 64 26.01 6.72 0.33
N LEU A 65 25.30 7.78 -0.04
CA LEU A 65 25.83 8.89 -0.82
C LEU A 65 25.03 10.15 -0.49
N ASP A 66 25.70 11.28 -0.27
CA ASP A 66 25.04 12.57 -0.05
C ASP A 66 25.79 13.65 -0.83
N LEU A 67 25.32 13.94 -2.05
CA LEU A 67 25.89 14.97 -2.91
C LEU A 67 24.90 16.11 -3.14
N PRO A 68 25.36 17.38 -3.17
CA PRO A 68 24.56 18.47 -3.74
C PRO A 68 24.17 18.14 -5.19
N PRO A 69 22.93 18.39 -5.65
CA PRO A 69 21.85 19.15 -5.01
C PRO A 69 20.86 18.33 -4.16
N GLY A 70 21.21 17.12 -3.73
CA GLY A 70 20.33 16.22 -2.97
C GLY A 70 20.26 14.82 -3.58
N VAL A 71 21.41 14.28 -3.97
CA VAL A 71 21.53 12.95 -4.59
C VAL A 71 21.92 11.93 -3.52
N GLY A 72 21.02 10.97 -3.31
CA GLY A 72 21.17 9.83 -2.41
C GLY A 72 21.72 8.59 -3.12
N GLY A 73 22.27 7.65 -2.35
CA GLY A 73 22.62 6.30 -2.82
C GLY A 73 21.49 5.30 -2.59
N MET A 74 21.71 4.05 -3.04
CA MET A 74 20.77 2.95 -2.78
C MET A 74 20.96 2.41 -1.35
N PRO A 75 19.90 2.31 -0.53
CA PRO A 75 19.99 1.78 0.84
C PRO A 75 20.61 0.38 0.91
N GLY A 76 21.57 0.19 1.82
CA GLY A 76 22.26 -1.10 1.99
C GLY A 76 21.59 -2.01 3.01
N ALA A 77 21.39 -3.29 2.67
CA ALA A 77 20.68 -4.26 3.52
C ALA A 77 21.35 -4.57 4.87
N SER A 78 22.67 -4.77 4.89
CA SER A 78 23.37 -5.23 6.10
C SER A 78 23.18 -4.26 7.27
N GLY A 79 22.64 -4.75 8.38
CA GLY A 79 22.37 -4.03 9.63
C GLY A 79 21.24 -3.00 9.56
N ILE A 80 20.43 -2.99 8.50
CA ILE A 80 19.39 -1.97 8.31
C ILE A 80 18.28 -2.06 9.35
N ALA A 81 17.97 -3.26 9.86
CA ALA A 81 16.93 -3.44 10.88
C ALA A 81 17.33 -2.75 12.20
N GLY A 82 18.58 -2.92 12.64
CA GLY A 82 19.10 -2.24 13.82
C GLY A 82 19.22 -0.73 13.63
N ARG A 83 19.53 -0.27 12.41
CA ARG A 83 19.52 1.17 12.09
C ARG A 83 18.12 1.76 12.14
N LEU A 84 17.10 1.05 11.65
CA LEU A 84 15.71 1.47 11.76
C LEU A 84 15.29 1.58 13.22
N GLU A 85 15.59 0.58 14.04
CA GLU A 85 15.30 0.60 15.47
C GLU A 85 15.93 1.80 16.18
N ALA A 86 17.24 2.01 15.97
CA ALA A 86 17.97 3.14 16.55
C ALA A 86 17.50 4.50 16.02
N TRP A 87 17.01 4.55 14.77
CA TRP A 87 16.44 5.75 14.17
C TRP A 87 15.08 6.07 14.78
N LEU A 88 14.20 5.07 14.93
CA LEU A 88 12.88 5.22 15.55
C LEU A 88 12.97 5.64 17.01
N ALA A 89 13.93 5.12 17.78
CA ALA A 89 14.17 5.54 19.17
C ALA A 89 14.52 7.03 19.33
N LYS A 90 14.94 7.70 18.24
CA LYS A 90 15.21 9.15 18.21
C LYS A 90 14.03 9.99 17.70
N HIS A 91 12.99 9.33 17.21
CA HIS A 91 11.82 9.94 16.55
C HIS A 91 10.51 9.35 17.11
N GLU A 92 10.50 8.95 18.38
CA GLU A 92 9.34 8.31 19.04
C GLU A 92 8.11 9.22 19.09
N ASP A 93 8.32 10.53 18.99
CA ASP A 93 7.30 11.57 18.97
C ASP A 93 6.63 11.76 17.59
N MET A 94 7.19 11.16 16.53
CA MET A 94 6.62 11.29 15.18
C MET A 94 5.40 10.39 14.98
N PRO A 95 4.36 10.87 14.26
CA PRO A 95 3.24 10.03 13.84
C PRO A 95 3.72 8.79 13.08
N GLY A 96 3.13 7.63 13.39
CA GLY A 96 3.51 6.34 12.81
C GLY A 96 4.71 5.65 13.48
N ALA A 97 5.47 6.32 14.36
CA ALA A 97 6.62 5.70 15.04
C ALA A 97 6.20 4.52 15.94
N PRO A 98 5.18 4.64 16.80
CA PRO A 98 4.74 3.50 17.63
C PRO A 98 4.30 2.29 16.78
N PHE A 99 3.64 2.56 15.64
CA PHE A 99 3.21 1.50 14.74
C PHE A 99 4.39 0.80 14.08
N LEU A 100 5.36 1.52 13.50
CA LEU A 100 6.54 0.91 12.89
C LEU A 100 7.38 0.12 13.90
N GLN A 101 7.56 0.68 15.11
CA GLN A 101 8.28 0.03 16.22
C GLN A 101 7.63 -1.31 16.61
N ALA A 102 6.29 -1.41 16.57
CA ALA A 102 5.58 -2.64 16.86
C ALA A 102 5.53 -3.60 15.64
N MET A 103 5.35 -3.06 14.44
CA MET A 103 5.11 -3.82 13.21
C MET A 103 6.31 -4.68 12.81
N VAL A 104 7.52 -4.12 12.82
CA VAL A 104 8.74 -4.84 12.38
C VAL A 104 9.01 -6.09 13.22
N PRO A 105 9.13 -6.02 14.56
CA PRO A 105 9.38 -7.21 15.38
C PRO A 105 8.20 -8.18 15.34
N TRP A 106 6.96 -7.68 15.22
CA TRP A 106 5.80 -8.54 15.05
C TRP A 106 5.86 -9.35 13.75
N ALA A 107 6.18 -8.72 12.61
CA ALA A 107 6.27 -9.38 11.32
C ALA A 107 7.42 -10.39 11.29
N VAL A 108 8.60 -10.01 11.80
CA VAL A 108 9.75 -10.90 11.96
C VAL A 108 9.36 -12.14 12.77
N LYS A 109 8.68 -11.97 13.90
CA LYS A 109 8.25 -13.08 14.75
C LYS A 109 7.16 -13.95 14.09
N LYS A 110 6.14 -13.33 13.49
CA LYS A 110 4.97 -14.01 12.92
C LYS A 110 5.37 -14.85 11.70
N PHE A 111 6.22 -14.31 10.84
CA PHE A 111 6.59 -14.92 9.56
C PHE A 111 7.99 -15.55 9.55
N SER A 112 8.73 -15.46 10.67
CA SER A 112 10.11 -15.94 10.77
C SER A 112 11.03 -15.31 9.72
N PHE A 113 10.83 -14.02 9.45
CA PHE A 113 11.66 -13.29 8.49
C PHE A 113 13.07 -13.05 9.02
N GLU A 114 14.03 -12.94 8.11
CA GLU A 114 15.32 -12.38 8.43
C GLU A 114 15.17 -10.84 8.52
N PRO A 115 15.48 -10.21 9.67
CA PRO A 115 15.16 -8.80 9.91
C PRO A 115 15.72 -7.84 8.87
N ASP A 116 16.99 -8.00 8.47
CA ASP A 116 17.63 -7.07 7.55
C ASP A 116 17.02 -7.17 6.15
N LYS A 117 16.76 -8.39 5.65
CA LYS A 117 16.05 -8.61 4.38
C LYS A 117 14.65 -8.03 4.38
N PHE A 118 13.90 -8.18 5.47
CA PHE A 118 12.55 -7.63 5.56
C PHE A 118 12.57 -6.11 5.55
N VAL A 119 13.38 -5.49 6.41
CA VAL A 119 13.47 -4.02 6.48
C VAL A 119 14.08 -3.45 5.19
N HIS A 120 15.05 -4.13 4.58
CA HIS A 120 15.59 -3.73 3.27
C HIS A 120 14.52 -3.76 2.19
N GLU A 121 13.70 -4.81 2.09
CA GLU A 121 12.60 -4.86 1.11
C GLU A 121 11.62 -3.69 1.31
N LEU A 122 11.28 -3.34 2.56
CA LEU A 122 10.42 -2.18 2.85
C LEU A 122 11.07 -0.85 2.44
N VAL A 123 12.35 -0.66 2.74
CA VAL A 123 13.09 0.58 2.48
C VAL A 123 13.38 0.77 1.00
N ASP A 124 13.83 -0.27 0.31
CA ASP A 124 14.12 -0.26 -1.12
C ASP A 124 12.84 0.00 -1.93
N SER A 125 11.76 -0.71 -1.59
CA SER A 125 10.47 -0.57 -2.28
C SER A 125 9.80 0.79 -2.10
N ILE A 126 9.97 1.46 -0.94
CA ILE A 126 9.41 2.80 -0.74
C ILE A 126 10.22 3.91 -1.43
N ILE A 127 11.53 3.72 -1.59
CA ILE A 127 12.36 4.61 -2.43
C ILE A 127 11.98 4.43 -3.90
N GLY A 128 11.74 3.18 -4.32
CA GLY A 128 11.44 2.86 -5.71
C GLY A 128 12.66 3.04 -6.62
N ASP A 129 13.86 2.77 -6.11
CA ASP A 129 15.13 2.82 -6.86
C ASP A 129 15.42 1.55 -7.67
N HIS A 130 14.69 0.46 -7.41
CA HIS A 130 14.76 -0.79 -8.17
C HIS A 130 13.44 -1.14 -8.85
N TYR A 131 13.55 -1.87 -9.97
CA TYR A 131 12.43 -2.60 -10.53
C TYR A 131 11.93 -3.65 -9.51
N PRO A 132 10.61 -3.92 -9.44
CA PRO A 132 10.09 -4.95 -8.56
C PRO A 132 10.69 -6.32 -8.90
N VAL A 133 11.33 -6.96 -7.93
CA VAL A 133 11.89 -8.31 -8.09
C VAL A 133 11.51 -9.16 -6.89
N PRO A 134 10.83 -10.31 -7.09
CA PRO A 134 10.30 -10.82 -8.36
C PRO A 134 9.21 -9.92 -8.97
N ASP A 135 9.13 -9.90 -10.31
CA ASP A 135 8.18 -9.07 -11.08
C ASP A 135 6.71 -9.26 -10.67
N ARG A 136 6.40 -10.42 -10.11
CA ARG A 136 5.05 -10.79 -9.69
C ARG A 136 4.63 -10.09 -8.38
N MET A 137 5.49 -10.13 -7.37
CA MET A 137 5.29 -9.50 -6.07
C MET A 137 6.57 -9.66 -5.23
N LEU A 138 6.89 -8.66 -4.42
CA LEU A 138 7.99 -8.72 -3.46
C LEU A 138 7.75 -9.82 -2.42
N VAL A 139 8.83 -10.46 -1.96
CA VAL A 139 8.79 -11.76 -1.28
C VAL A 139 8.15 -11.69 0.12
N HIS A 140 8.49 -10.67 0.91
CA HIS A 140 7.91 -10.50 2.24
C HIS A 140 6.51 -9.93 2.14
N ASN A 141 6.30 -8.95 1.25
CA ASN A 141 4.98 -8.37 1.01
C ASN A 141 3.96 -9.42 0.54
N GLU A 142 4.35 -10.36 -0.32
CA GLU A 142 3.47 -11.46 -0.73
C GLU A 142 3.01 -12.29 0.46
N GLN A 143 3.92 -12.67 1.37
CA GLN A 143 3.58 -13.49 2.52
C GLN A 143 2.64 -12.77 3.50
N ILE A 144 2.87 -11.47 3.71
CA ILE A 144 2.01 -10.63 4.54
C ILE A 144 0.61 -10.51 3.93
N VAL A 145 0.52 -10.21 2.63
CA VAL A 145 -0.79 -10.08 1.95
C VAL A 145 -1.49 -11.43 1.85
N HIS A 146 -0.76 -12.53 1.68
CA HIS A 146 -1.33 -13.89 1.70
C HIS A 146 -1.98 -14.19 3.04
N GLU A 147 -1.30 -13.98 4.17
CA GLU A 147 -1.89 -14.20 5.50
C GLU A 147 -3.09 -13.27 5.75
N TYR A 148 -3.04 -12.01 5.28
CA TYR A 148 -4.19 -11.11 5.36
C TYR A 148 -5.39 -11.62 4.55
N LEU A 149 -5.18 -12.09 3.32
CA LEU A 149 -6.25 -12.63 2.48
C LEU A 149 -6.81 -13.95 3.04
N GLU A 150 -5.96 -14.83 3.58
CA GLU A 150 -6.43 -16.01 4.29
C GLU A 150 -7.30 -15.63 5.50
N TRP A 151 -6.93 -14.60 6.26
CA TRP A 151 -7.77 -14.12 7.37
C TRP A 151 -9.09 -13.47 6.90
N ALA A 152 -9.03 -12.62 5.87
CA ALA A 152 -10.17 -11.83 5.43
C ALA A 152 -11.18 -12.62 4.58
N MET A 153 -10.69 -13.58 3.79
CA MET A 153 -11.47 -14.27 2.77
C MET A 153 -11.69 -15.76 3.07
N CYS A 154 -10.87 -16.38 3.92
CA CYS A 154 -11.03 -17.79 4.28
C CYS A 154 -11.64 -17.94 5.67
N GLY A 155 -12.62 -18.84 5.78
CA GLY A 155 -13.21 -19.22 7.06
C GLY A 155 -12.28 -20.06 7.92
N ASN A 156 -12.80 -20.52 9.06
CA ASN A 156 -12.14 -21.49 9.93
C ASN A 156 -12.90 -22.82 9.88
N PRO A 157 -12.29 -23.96 9.45
CA PRO A 157 -10.89 -24.11 9.05
C PRO A 157 -10.56 -23.46 7.70
N ARG A 158 -9.30 -23.07 7.53
CA ARG A 158 -8.79 -22.58 6.25
C ARG A 158 -8.92 -23.69 5.17
N PRO A 159 -9.27 -23.34 3.93
CA PRO A 159 -9.37 -24.30 2.84
C PRO A 159 -8.02 -24.95 2.54
N LYS A 160 -8.05 -26.17 2.00
CA LYS A 160 -6.83 -26.88 1.60
C LYS A 160 -6.26 -26.27 0.32
N GLY A 161 -4.97 -25.98 0.30
CA GLY A 161 -4.24 -25.48 -0.87
C GLY A 161 -3.43 -24.23 -0.55
N THR A 162 -2.64 -23.79 -1.52
CA THR A 162 -1.86 -22.55 -1.45
C THR A 162 -2.11 -21.76 -2.73
N PHE A 163 -2.25 -20.45 -2.63
CA PHE A 163 -2.31 -19.58 -3.80
C PHE A 163 -1.11 -18.64 -3.83
N LYS A 164 -0.78 -18.15 -5.02
CA LYS A 164 0.24 -17.12 -5.23
C LYS A 164 -0.45 -15.82 -5.58
N ILE A 165 0.16 -14.70 -5.20
CA ILE A 165 -0.42 -13.38 -5.41
C ILE A 165 0.29 -12.67 -6.55
N TYR A 166 -0.46 -12.00 -7.42
CA TYR A 166 0.10 -11.06 -8.38
C TYR A 166 -0.37 -9.65 -8.01
N ALA A 167 0.56 -8.76 -7.69
CA ALA A 167 0.23 -7.39 -7.33
C ALA A 167 -0.09 -6.59 -8.61
N VAL A 168 -1.24 -5.92 -8.62
CA VAL A 168 -1.76 -5.15 -9.77
C VAL A 168 -2.37 -3.84 -9.31
N GLU A 169 -2.61 -2.92 -10.24
CA GLU A 169 -3.16 -1.57 -10.01
C GLU A 169 -4.67 -1.57 -9.70
N GLY A 170 -5.03 -2.32 -8.66
CA GLY A 170 -6.41 -2.51 -8.22
C GLY A 170 -7.20 -3.51 -9.04
N GLY A 171 -8.45 -3.76 -8.62
CA GLY A 171 -9.32 -4.76 -9.25
C GLY A 171 -9.72 -4.45 -10.70
N THR A 172 -9.46 -3.24 -11.19
CA THR A 172 -9.64 -2.90 -12.62
C THR A 172 -8.55 -3.54 -13.46
N ALA A 173 -7.27 -3.34 -13.10
CA ALA A 173 -6.14 -3.94 -13.79
C ALA A 173 -6.16 -5.48 -13.71
N ALA A 174 -6.66 -6.03 -12.59
CA ALA A 174 -6.81 -7.48 -12.42
C ALA A 174 -7.74 -8.15 -13.46
N MET A 175 -8.68 -7.39 -14.04
CA MET A 175 -9.70 -7.91 -14.97
C MET A 175 -9.38 -7.63 -16.45
N CYS A 176 -8.43 -6.74 -16.72
CA CYS A 176 -8.01 -6.35 -18.07
C CYS A 176 -6.99 -7.32 -18.65
#